data_AF-A0A7W1J662-F1
#
_entry.id   AF-A0A7W1J662-F1
#
_cell.length_a   1.000
_cell.length_b   1.000
_cell.length_c   1.000
_cell.angle_alpha   90.00
_cell.angle_beta   90.00
_cell.angle_gamma   90.00
#
_symmetry.space_group_name_H-M   'P 1'
#
loop_
_entity.id
_entity.type
_entity.pdbx_description
1 polymer ?
#
loop_
_entity_poly.entity_id
_entity_poly.type
_entity_poly.pdbx_seq_one_letter_code
_entity_poly.pdbx_strand_id
1 'polypeptide(L)' 'MDKQIIYELEELFTFSPPNTLRRSINEIFYSYLISNKEVLPTNFGSIAEDFYFLIDFLKKADEHYKKKKTISE' A
#
# COMPACT_ATOMS: atom_id res chain seq x y z
N MET A 1 -5.77 -0.74 -18.00
CA MET A 1 -4.41 -0.81 -17.41
C MET A 1 -3.58 -1.71 -18.31
N ASP A 2 -2.32 -1.34 -18.55
CA ASP A 2 -1.42 -2.15 -19.36
C ASP A 2 -1.30 -3.57 -18.75
N LYS A 3 -1.30 -4.61 -19.59
CA LYS A 3 -1.14 -6.00 -19.13
C LYS A 3 0.21 -6.20 -18.43
N GLN A 4 1.24 -5.48 -18.85
CA GLN A 4 2.55 -5.50 -18.23
C GLN A 4 2.49 -4.99 -16.79
N ILE A 5 1.78 -3.89 -16.54
CA ILE A 5 1.60 -3.32 -15.19
C ILE A 5 0.86 -4.29 -14.28
N ILE A 6 -0.14 -5.01 -14.81
CA ILE A 6 -0.87 -6.01 -14.04
C ILE A 6 0.07 -7.15 -13.61
N TYR A 7 0.89 -7.65 -14.53
CA TYR A 7 1.87 -8.70 -14.24
C TYR A 7 2.88 -8.28 -13.17
N GLU A 8 3.43 -7.06 -13.28
CA GLU A 8 4.38 -6.52 -12.30
C GLU A 8 3.75 -6.35 -10.90
N LEU A 9 2.46 -5.99 -10.84
CA LEU A 9 1.71 -5.95 -9.57
C LEU A 9 1.49 -7.35 -8.97
N GLU A 10 1.22 -8.35 -9.81
CA GLU A 10 1.11 -9.75 -9.35
C GLU A 10 2.44 -10.28 -8.82
N GLU A 11 3.55 -9.97 -9.50
CA GLU A 11 4.90 -10.28 -9.06
C GLU A 11 5.20 -9.61 -7.71
N LEU A 12 4.95 -8.30 -7.58
CA LEU A 12 5.11 -7.56 -6.33
C LEU A 12 4.35 -8.24 -5.18
N PHE A 13 3.09 -8.61 -5.39
CA PHE A 13 2.26 -9.25 -4.36
C PHE A 13 2.66 -10.68 -4.03
N THR A 14 3.43 -11.34 -4.88
CA THR A 14 4.04 -12.64 -4.57
C THR A 14 5.14 -12.49 -3.52
N PHE A 15 5.96 -11.44 -3.64
CA PHE A 15 7.05 -11.16 -2.69
C PHE A 15 6.61 -10.39 -1.45
N SER A 16 5.61 -9.51 -1.59
CA SER A 16 5.09 -8.65 -0.53
C SER A 16 3.57 -8.62 -0.62
N PRO A 17 2.89 -9.57 0.07
CA PRO A 17 1.44 -9.63 0.06
C PRO A 17 0.82 -8.28 0.45
N PRO A 18 -0.34 -7.90 -0.13
CA PRO A 18 -0.89 -6.56 0.02
C PRO A 18 -1.04 -6.09 1.48
N ASN A 19 -1.41 -6.99 2.40
CA ASN A 19 -1.50 -6.68 3.83
C ASN A 19 -0.14 -6.34 4.45
N THR A 20 0.91 -7.07 4.10
CA THR A 20 2.28 -6.85 4.58
C THR A 20 2.79 -5.52 4.06
N LEU A 21 2.64 -5.27 2.75
CA LEU A 21 3.05 -4.01 2.15
C LEU A 21 2.29 -2.82 2.75
N ARG A 22 0.97 -2.96 2.97
CA ARG A 22 0.14 -1.96 3.65
C ARG A 22 0.64 -1.66 5.06
N ARG A 23 1.03 -2.68 5.83
CA ARG A 23 1.57 -2.49 7.19
C ARG A 23 2.87 -1.69 7.14
N SER A 24 3.82 -2.08 6.30
CA SER A 24 5.10 -1.37 6.17
C SER A 24 4.95 0.08 5.75
N ILE A 25 4.05 0.37 4.79
CA ILE A 25 3.77 1.74 4.35
C ILE A 25 3.15 2.58 5.48
N ASN A 26 2.20 2.01 6.24
CA ASN A 26 1.64 2.69 7.42
C ASN A 26 2.73 2.97 8.46
N GLU A 27 3.58 2.00 8.77
CA GLU A 27 4.67 2.16 9.74
C GLU A 27 5.63 3.27 9.33
N ILE A 28 6.01 3.36 8.05
CA ILE A 28 6.86 4.43 7.53
C ILE A 28 6.16 5.78 7.66
N PHE A 29 4.90 5.88 7.25
CA PHE A 29 4.14 7.12 7.30
C PHE A 29 3.96 7.63 8.72
N TYR A 30 3.53 6.77 9.65
CA TYR A 30 3.36 7.16 11.05
C TYR A 30 4.69 7.44 11.75
N SER A 31 5.74 6.67 11.46
CA SER A 31 7.09 6.96 11.98
C SER A 31 7.54 8.34 11.55
N TYR A 32 7.32 8.71 10.28
CA TYR A 32 7.64 10.04 9.77
C TYR A 32 6.90 11.14 10.55
N LEU A 33 5.59 10.97 10.77
CA LEU A 33 4.78 11.93 11.54
C LEU A 33 5.21 12.07 12.99
N ILE A 34 5.59 10.95 13.62
CA ILE A 34 6.04 10.93 15.02
C ILE A 34 7.41 11.58 15.16
N SER A 35 8.32 11.38 14.20
CA SER A 35 9.67 11.93 14.23
C SER A 35 9.75 13.41 13.85
N ASN A 36 8.85 13.90 12.98
CA ASN A 36 8.89 15.27 12.45
C ASN A 36 7.78 16.16 13.04
N LYS A 37 7.70 16.23 14.37
CA LYS A 37 6.62 16.95 15.09
C LYS A 37 6.53 18.46 14.81
N GLU A 38 7.59 19.09 14.32
CA GLU A 38 7.67 20.55 14.26
C GLU A 38 7.63 21.14 12.84
N VAL A 39 8.02 20.38 11.81
CA VAL A 39 8.03 20.89 10.43
C VAL A 39 7.61 19.78 9.47
N LEU A 40 6.39 19.89 8.96
CA LEU A 40 5.92 19.08 7.84
C LEU A 40 6.46 19.67 6.53
N PRO A 41 6.66 18.83 5.50
CA PRO A 41 7.11 19.31 4.21
C PRO A 41 6.01 20.15 3.55
N THR A 42 6.39 21.10 2.70
CA THR A 42 5.44 22.04 2.07
C THR A 42 4.39 21.33 1.20
N ASN A 43 4.70 20.14 0.69
CA ASN A 43 3.82 19.28 -0.09
C ASN A 43 3.15 18.16 0.73
N PHE A 44 3.13 18.27 2.06
CA PHE A 44 2.58 17.22 2.93
C PHE A 44 1.14 16.82 2.58
N GLY A 45 0.29 17.76 2.17
CA GLY A 45 -1.08 17.48 1.76
C GLY A 45 -1.16 16.47 0.62
N SER A 46 -0.37 16.67 -0.44
CA SER A 46 -0.30 15.75 -1.58
C SER A 46 0.28 14.40 -1.18
N ILE A 47 1.32 14.38 -0.35
CA ILE A 47 1.89 13.12 0.16
C ILE A 47 0.84 12.34 0.94
N ALA A 48 0.11 12.99 1.85
CA ALA A 48 -0.92 12.33 2.65
C ALA A 48 -2.05 11.76 1.77
N GLU A 49 -2.43 12.46 0.71
CA GLU A 49 -3.42 11.99 -0.28
C GLU A 49 -2.92 10.77 -1.05
N ASP A 50 -1.68 10.77 -1.54
CA ASP A 50 -1.07 9.62 -2.22
C ASP A 50 -1.04 8.39 -1.30
N PHE A 51 -0.65 8.57 -0.03
CA PHE A 51 -0.66 7.51 0.97
C PHE A 51 -2.08 6.99 1.24
N TYR A 52 -3.08 7.87 1.31
CA TYR A 52 -4.46 7.48 1.50
C TYR A 52 -4.94 6.54 0.37
N PHE A 53 -4.73 6.94 -0.89
CA PHE A 53 -5.12 6.12 -2.03
C PHE A 53 -4.34 4.81 -2.11
N LEU A 54 -3.04 4.83 -1.81
CA LEU A 54 -2.21 3.63 -1.81
C LEU A 54 -2.65 2.64 -0.71
N ILE A 55 -2.92 3.12 0.50
CA ILE A 55 -3.38 2.28 1.62
C ILE A 55 -4.75 1.67 1.30
N ASP A 56 -5.68 2.43 0.72
CA ASP A 56 -6.99 1.94 0.30
C ASP A 56 -6.88 0.90 -0.82
N PHE A 57 -6.03 1.15 -1.83
CA PHE A 57 -5.73 0.18 -2.88
C PHE A 57 -5.22 -1.14 -2.31
N LEU A 58 -4.24 -1.09 -1.40
CA LEU A 58 -3.67 -2.30 -0.80
C LEU A 58 -4.66 -3.04 0.09
N LYS A 59 -5.58 -2.33 0.75
CA LYS A 59 -6.68 -2.94 1.50
C LYS A 59 -7.59 -3.73 0.56
N LYS A 60 -8.04 -3.12 -0.54
CA LYS A 60 -8.88 -3.79 -1.55
C LYS A 60 -8.14 -4.98 -2.17
N ALA A 61 -6.86 -4.80 -2.52
CA ALA A 61 -6.03 -5.87 -3.07
C ALA A 61 -5.92 -7.07 -2.10
N ASP A 62 -5.76 -6.84 -0.79
CA ASP A 62 -5.74 -7.91 0.22
C ASP A 62 -7.07 -8.68 0.29
N GLU A 63 -8.20 -7.98 0.22
CA GLU A 63 -9.54 -8.59 0.20
C GLU A 63 -9.71 -9.51 -1.03
N HIS A 64 -9.21 -9.10 -2.19
CA HIS A 64 -9.23 -9.92 -3.41
C HIS A 64 -8.22 -11.07 -3.36
N TYR A 65 -7.04 -10.84 -2.79
CA TYR A 65 -5.99 -11.85 -2.65
C TYR A 65 -6.43 -13.01 -1.76
N LYS A 66 -7.07 -12.70 -0.62
CA LYS A 66 -7.65 -13.72 0.28
C LYS A 66 -8.78 -14.50 -0.38
N LYS A 67 -9.68 -13.83 -1.11
CA LYS A 67 -10.77 -14.48 -1.84
C LYS A 67 -10.25 -15.49 -2.86
N LYS A 68 -9.19 -15.15 -3.62
CA LYS A 68 -8.57 -16.11 -4.57
C LYS A 68 -8.01 -17.34 -3.84
N LYS A 69 -7.32 -17.15 -2.72
CA LYS A 69 -6.74 -18.27 -1.95
C LYS A 69 -7.79 -19.26 -1.43
N THR A 70 -8.93 -18.76 -0.96
CA THR A 70 -10.04 -19.60 -0.46
C THR A 70 -10.80 -20.37 -1.56
N ILE A 71 -10.70 -19.94 -2.82
CA ILE A 71 -11.35 -20.62 -3.96
C ILE A 71 -10.43 -21.69 -4.58
N SER A 72 -9.12 -21.60 -4.32
CA SER A 72 -8.09 -22.54 -4.81
C SER A 72 -7.75 -23.67 -3.84
N GLU A 73 -8.36 -23.71 -2.66
CA GLU A 73 -8.29 -24.78 -1.64
C GLU A 73 -9.59 -25.60 -1.66
#